data_AF-A0A1E3I8Y4-F1
#
_entry.id   AF-A0A1E3I8Y4-F1
#
_cell.length_a   1.000
_cell.length_b   1.000
_cell.length_c   1.000
_cell.angle_alpha   90.00
_cell.angle_beta   90.00
_cell.angle_gamma   90.00
#
_symmetry.space_group_name_H-M   'P 1'
#
loop_
_entity.id
_entity.type
_entity.pdbx_description
1 polymer ?
#
loop_
_entity_poly.entity_id
_entity_poly.type
_entity_poly.pdbx_seq_one_letter_code
_entity_poly.pdbx_strand_id
1 'polypeptide(L)'
;MRLMKGIVLMMWCRYLPAVYDPSTKTLHVHPSTPLYLFAHRVKRLRTAPVSAPPAQAAKAQWRQERNDLGEAFGTRKAKAQIKSEERNKVNADAMQDAKGHLMETIGELQKEEEVTAPSDIIPTPNLETSDPSEVYPREAVIPNQEWSSIDVSQMLHTEDDKERIGYLPSRRSFWVQNKCRSVYNIKDKAAKKTQMKYLYYLSCLLQFLDFAPRLSKTAAAELTSKFPGVPQQILDGLITRFSEQSGRKHAVTEKTKAKLLSWICLLYLTLDGYSVEVGRIAKDLKMEPAKVATYYKQLGCNVKLATPAEREAQGITLAEAGQMRRAVMVAPVKFPKTKRRGPAQH
;
A
#
# COMPACT_ATOMS: atom_id res chain seq x y z
N MET A 1 -14.99 -64.28 10.20
CA MET A 1 -16.44 -64.01 10.12
C MET A 1 -16.87 -63.37 11.44
N ARG A 2 -17.48 -62.18 11.37
CA ARG A 2 -18.06 -61.34 12.44
C ARG A 2 -17.14 -60.77 13.53
N LEU A 3 -16.66 -59.55 13.27
CA LEU A 3 -16.37 -58.54 14.30
C LEU A 3 -17.67 -58.20 15.05
N MET A 4 -17.80 -58.65 16.31
CA MET A 4 -18.66 -57.99 17.30
C MET A 4 -17.80 -56.94 18.02
N LYS A 5 -17.90 -55.69 17.58
CA LYS A 5 -17.45 -54.52 18.36
C LYS A 5 -18.67 -53.63 18.59
N GLY A 6 -18.99 -53.38 19.86
CA GLY A 6 -19.95 -52.35 20.25
C GLY A 6 -21.10 -52.86 21.14
N ILE A 7 -20.78 -53.42 22.30
CA ILE A 7 -21.68 -53.32 23.47
C ILE A 7 -20.87 -52.59 24.52
N VAL A 8 -20.93 -51.25 24.47
CA VAL A 8 -20.56 -50.44 25.62
C VAL A 8 -21.68 -50.60 26.63
N LEU A 9 -21.30 -51.22 27.73
CA LEU A 9 -22.08 -51.50 28.91
C LEU A 9 -22.71 -50.19 29.44
N MET A 10 -24.04 -50.00 29.27
CA MET A 10 -24.79 -49.05 30.09
C MET A 10 -24.92 -49.63 31.50
N MET A 11 -23.86 -49.52 32.30
CA MET A 11 -23.77 -50.09 33.65
C MET A 11 -24.41 -49.21 34.74
N TRP A 12 -25.37 -48.34 34.39
CA TRP A 12 -25.96 -47.40 35.35
C TRP A 12 -27.49 -47.21 35.24
N CYS A 13 -28.16 -47.79 34.25
CA CYS A 13 -29.62 -47.72 34.11
C CYS A 13 -30.20 -49.06 33.64
N ARG A 14 -31.14 -49.62 34.41
CA ARG A 14 -31.90 -50.83 34.06
C ARG A 14 -33.36 -50.46 33.86
N TYR A 15 -33.91 -50.80 32.69
CA TYR A 15 -35.31 -50.59 32.37
C TYR A 15 -36.06 -51.91 32.48
N LEU A 16 -37.17 -51.92 33.22
CA LEU A 16 -37.99 -53.09 33.48
C LEU A 16 -39.42 -52.77 33.02
N PRO A 17 -39.91 -53.35 31.91
CA PRO A 17 -41.30 -53.19 31.53
C PRO A 17 -42.19 -53.94 32.54
N ALA A 18 -43.22 -53.25 33.02
CA ALA A 18 -44.19 -53.81 33.93
C ALA A 18 -45.61 -53.60 33.40
N VAL A 19 -46.45 -54.62 33.55
CA VAL A 19 -47.86 -54.56 33.20
C VAL A 19 -48.67 -54.67 34.48
N TYR A 20 -49.54 -53.68 34.72
CA TYR A 20 -50.40 -53.60 35.89
C TYR A 20 -51.84 -53.89 35.49
N ASP A 21 -52.49 -54.82 36.20
CA ASP A 21 -53.91 -55.10 36.04
C ASP A 21 -54.71 -54.48 37.20
N PRO A 22 -55.53 -53.43 36.95
CA PRO A 22 -56.25 -52.71 38.01
C PRO A 22 -57.40 -53.52 38.63
N SER A 23 -57.91 -54.55 37.95
CA SER A 23 -58.99 -55.41 38.46
C SER A 23 -58.51 -56.35 39.56
N THR A 24 -57.34 -56.96 39.35
CA THR A 24 -56.72 -57.95 40.25
C THR A 24 -55.68 -57.31 41.18
N LYS A 25 -55.33 -56.03 40.95
CA LYS A 25 -54.30 -55.25 41.66
C LYS A 25 -52.92 -55.91 41.66
N THR A 26 -52.61 -56.74 40.66
CA THR A 26 -51.30 -57.39 40.53
C THR A 26 -50.42 -56.68 39.51
N LEU A 27 -49.11 -56.64 39.79
CA LEU A 27 -48.09 -56.06 38.93
C LEU A 27 -47.15 -57.15 38.46
N HIS A 28 -47.07 -57.38 37.15
CA HIS A 28 -46.14 -58.32 36.54
C HIS A 28 -44.96 -57.56 35.94
N VAL A 29 -43.77 -57.71 36.54
CA VAL A 29 -42.53 -57.05 36.13
C VAL A 29 -41.64 -58.05 35.40
N HIS A 30 -41.25 -57.75 34.16
CA HIS A 30 -40.36 -58.64 33.41
C HIS A 30 -38.88 -58.39 33.81
N PRO A 31 -38.13 -59.41 34.26
CA PRO A 31 -36.86 -59.21 34.97
C PRO A 31 -35.68 -58.76 34.10
N SER A 32 -35.77 -58.87 32.77
CA SER A 32 -34.75 -58.30 31.88
C SER A 32 -35.28 -58.15 30.47
N THR A 33 -35.11 -56.97 29.87
CA THR A 33 -35.35 -56.75 28.44
C THR A 33 -34.19 -55.95 27.86
N PRO A 34 -33.52 -56.44 26.81
CA PRO A 34 -32.48 -55.68 26.13
C PRO A 34 -33.09 -54.45 25.45
N LEU A 35 -32.51 -53.27 25.72
CA LEU A 35 -32.89 -52.03 25.04
C LEU A 35 -32.27 -52.03 23.64
N TYR A 36 -33.11 -52.03 22.60
CA TYR A 36 -32.66 -51.89 21.22
C TYR A 36 -32.81 -50.45 20.75
N LEU A 37 -31.69 -49.76 20.52
CA LEU A 37 -31.66 -48.46 19.89
C LEU A 37 -31.69 -48.64 18.37
N PHE A 38 -32.85 -48.42 17.75
CA PHE A 38 -32.98 -48.44 16.30
C PHE A 38 -32.77 -47.05 15.71
N ALA A 39 -31.81 -46.93 14.80
CA ALA A 39 -31.60 -45.72 14.01
C ALA A 39 -31.99 -45.98 12.54
N HIS A 40 -32.87 -45.15 11.99
CA HIS A 40 -33.26 -45.24 10.59
C HIS A 40 -32.15 -44.70 9.68
N ARG A 41 -31.75 -45.47 8.66
CA ARG A 41 -30.78 -45.02 7.65
C ARG A 41 -31.30 -45.29 6.25
N VAL A 42 -31.33 -44.24 5.44
CA VAL A 42 -31.80 -44.30 4.04
C VAL A 42 -30.82 -45.13 3.19
N LYS A 43 -31.31 -46.10 2.42
CA LYS A 43 -30.49 -47.06 1.64
C LYS A 43 -29.48 -46.38 0.70
N ARG A 44 -29.78 -45.19 0.17
CA ARG A 44 -28.92 -44.42 -0.75
C ARG A 44 -27.68 -43.79 -0.07
N LEU A 45 -27.67 -43.68 1.26
CA LEU A 45 -26.62 -43.00 2.06
C LEU A 45 -25.70 -43.97 2.82
N ARG A 46 -25.60 -45.24 2.36
CA ARG A 46 -24.76 -46.27 3.01
C ARG A 46 -23.26 -45.98 2.98
N THR A 47 -22.78 -45.23 1.98
CA THR A 47 -21.36 -44.90 1.79
C THR A 47 -20.93 -43.59 2.47
N ALA A 48 -21.87 -42.79 2.96
CA ALA A 48 -21.55 -41.58 3.71
C ALA A 48 -21.13 -41.94 5.15
N PRO A 49 -20.03 -41.43 5.70
CA PRO A 49 -19.66 -41.68 7.09
C PRO A 49 -20.72 -41.14 8.06
N VAL A 50 -21.01 -41.91 9.12
CA VAL A 50 -22.12 -41.66 10.08
C VAL A 50 -21.81 -40.51 11.05
N SER A 51 -20.59 -39.98 11.04
CA SER A 51 -20.26 -38.75 11.76
C SER A 51 -19.29 -37.95 10.90
N ALA A 52 -19.77 -36.84 10.35
CA ALA A 52 -18.88 -35.84 9.77
C ALA A 52 -18.20 -35.11 10.94
N PRO A 53 -16.85 -35.11 11.05
CA PRO A 53 -16.21 -34.21 11.98
C PRO A 53 -16.62 -32.76 11.65
N PRO A 54 -16.68 -31.86 12.64
CA PRO A 54 -17.06 -30.47 12.40
C PRO A 54 -16.26 -29.92 11.21
N ALA A 55 -16.92 -29.18 10.31
CA ALA A 55 -16.38 -28.78 9.00
C ALA A 55 -14.99 -28.09 9.04
N GLN A 56 -14.56 -27.63 10.20
CA GLN A 56 -13.23 -27.06 10.46
C GLN A 56 -12.13 -28.13 10.56
N ALA A 57 -12.38 -29.28 11.18
CA ALA A 57 -11.41 -30.37 11.31
C ALA A 57 -11.14 -31.06 9.97
N ALA A 58 -12.18 -31.23 9.14
CA ALA A 58 -12.01 -31.71 7.76
C ALA A 58 -11.14 -30.75 6.93
N LYS A 59 -11.40 -29.44 6.98
CA LYS A 59 -10.58 -28.46 6.24
C LYS A 59 -9.11 -28.42 6.70
N ALA A 60 -8.84 -28.67 7.98
CA ALA A 60 -7.48 -28.73 8.50
C ALA A 60 -6.73 -29.98 8.00
N GLN A 61 -7.38 -31.15 8.03
CA GLN A 61 -6.83 -32.40 7.52
C GLN A 61 -6.54 -32.31 6.01
N TRP A 62 -7.48 -31.80 5.22
CA TRP A 62 -7.30 -31.60 3.79
C TRP A 62 -6.16 -30.63 3.44
N ARG A 63 -5.93 -29.61 4.28
CA ARG A 63 -4.81 -28.68 4.10
C ARG A 63 -3.48 -29.35 4.41
N GLN A 64 -3.43 -30.20 5.43
CA GLN A 64 -2.24 -30.95 5.81
C GLN A 64 -1.84 -31.94 4.72
N GLU A 65 -2.79 -32.75 4.24
CA GLU A 65 -2.56 -33.71 3.15
C GLU A 65 -2.08 -33.01 1.86
N ARG A 66 -2.58 -31.80 1.58
CA ARG A 66 -2.14 -31.01 0.42
C ARG A 66 -0.72 -30.45 0.59
N ASN A 67 -0.34 -30.08 1.81
CA ASN A 67 1.03 -29.65 2.11
C ASN A 67 1.99 -30.82 1.97
N ASP A 68 1.64 -32.02 2.48
CA ASP A 68 2.47 -33.23 2.39
C ASP A 68 2.72 -33.63 0.92
N LEU A 69 1.68 -33.62 0.09
CA LEU A 69 1.80 -33.86 -1.36
C LEU A 69 2.66 -32.78 -2.04
N GLY A 70 2.51 -31.51 -1.64
CA GLY A 70 3.30 -30.40 -2.14
C GLY A 70 4.77 -30.46 -1.74
N GLU A 71 5.08 -31.00 -0.56
CA GLU A 71 6.44 -31.23 -0.11
C GLU A 71 7.09 -32.43 -0.80
N ALA A 72 6.35 -33.52 -1.00
CA ALA A 72 6.87 -34.71 -1.68
C ALA A 72 7.11 -34.46 -3.19
N PHE A 73 6.10 -33.94 -3.90
CA PHE A 73 6.07 -33.90 -5.36
C PHE A 73 6.11 -32.49 -5.97
N GLY A 74 6.07 -31.43 -5.16
CA GLY A 74 6.05 -30.05 -5.66
C GLY A 74 7.37 -29.58 -6.28
N THR A 75 7.29 -28.53 -7.11
CA THR A 75 8.49 -27.87 -7.64
C THR A 75 9.30 -27.18 -6.53
N ARG A 76 10.59 -26.93 -6.74
CA ARG A 76 11.49 -26.30 -5.75
C ARG A 76 10.91 -24.99 -5.18
N LYS A 77 10.18 -24.22 -5.99
CA LYS A 77 9.48 -22.99 -5.58
C LYS A 77 8.29 -23.26 -4.65
N ALA A 78 7.49 -24.30 -4.94
CA ALA A 78 6.35 -24.69 -4.12
C ALA A 78 6.79 -25.26 -2.77
N LYS A 79 7.82 -26.10 -2.74
CA LYS A 79 8.40 -26.63 -1.49
C LYS A 79 8.94 -25.52 -0.58
N ALA A 80 9.59 -24.51 -1.17
CA ALA A 80 10.11 -23.37 -0.41
C ALA A 80 8.98 -22.51 0.22
N GLN A 81 7.85 -22.36 -0.49
CA GLN A 81 6.70 -21.63 0.03
C GLN A 81 6.04 -22.37 1.21
N ILE A 82 5.80 -23.68 1.08
CA ILE A 82 5.24 -24.51 2.18
C ILE A 82 6.12 -24.44 3.42
N LYS A 83 7.45 -24.61 3.25
CA LYS A 83 8.42 -24.50 4.35
C LYS A 83 8.52 -23.11 4.98
N SER A 84 8.15 -22.05 4.25
CA SER A 84 8.11 -20.68 4.79
C SER A 84 6.85 -20.44 5.64
N GLU A 85 5.72 -20.99 5.20
CA GLU A 85 4.44 -20.89 5.91
C GLU A 85 4.47 -21.70 7.22
N GLU A 86 5.09 -22.88 7.23
CA GLU A 86 5.31 -23.68 8.43
C GLU A 86 6.23 -22.98 9.44
N ARG A 87 7.34 -22.37 8.99
CA ARG A 87 8.25 -21.60 9.86
C ARG A 87 7.57 -20.41 10.52
N ASN A 88 6.72 -19.71 9.78
CA ASN A 88 5.96 -18.58 10.32
C ASN A 88 4.94 -19.03 11.36
N LYS A 89 4.36 -20.23 11.21
CA LYS A 89 3.43 -20.81 12.18
C LYS A 89 4.14 -21.21 13.49
N VAL A 90 5.29 -21.87 13.41
CA VAL A 90 6.09 -22.27 14.59
C VAL A 90 6.58 -21.06 15.39
N ASN A 91 6.99 -19.98 14.71
CA ASN A 91 7.41 -18.74 15.38
C ASN A 91 6.26 -17.99 16.08
N ALA A 92 5.01 -18.14 15.64
CA ALA A 92 3.87 -17.50 16.28
C ALA A 92 3.52 -18.13 17.63
N ASP A 93 3.60 -19.47 17.72
CA ASP A 93 3.34 -20.22 18.96
C ASP A 93 4.50 -20.05 19.97
N ALA A 94 5.75 -20.08 19.50
CA ALA A 94 6.92 -19.80 20.35
C ALA A 94 6.94 -18.36 20.93
N MET A 95 6.28 -17.41 20.26
CA MET A 95 6.15 -16.03 20.73
C MET A 95 5.04 -15.84 21.77
N GLN A 96 4.09 -16.78 21.88
CA GLN A 96 3.07 -16.75 22.95
C GLN A 96 3.65 -17.20 24.30
N ASP A 97 4.49 -18.24 24.31
CA ASP A 97 5.10 -18.77 25.54
C ASP A 97 6.22 -17.86 26.08
N ALA A 98 6.95 -17.18 25.18
CA ALA A 98 7.94 -16.18 25.55
C ALA A 98 7.35 -14.85 26.09
N LYS A 99 6.02 -14.65 25.98
CA LYS A 99 5.37 -13.41 26.44
C LYS A 99 5.21 -13.35 27.97
N GLY A 100 5.17 -14.50 28.64
CA GLY A 100 5.06 -14.58 30.10
C GLY A 100 6.37 -14.24 30.82
N HIS A 101 7.51 -14.72 30.32
CA HIS A 101 8.81 -14.53 30.97
C HIS A 101 9.58 -13.26 30.55
N LEU A 102 9.26 -12.66 29.40
CA LEU A 102 9.92 -11.42 28.95
C LEU A 102 9.28 -10.14 29.49
N MET A 103 8.09 -10.23 30.11
CA MET A 103 7.35 -9.06 30.59
C MET A 103 7.74 -8.64 32.02
N GLU A 104 8.43 -9.49 32.77
CA GLU A 104 8.79 -9.24 34.17
C GLU A 104 10.26 -8.81 34.37
N THR A 105 11.14 -8.97 33.36
CA THR A 105 12.59 -8.67 33.50
C THR A 105 13.12 -7.59 32.55
N ILE A 106 12.25 -6.88 31.82
CA ILE A 106 12.67 -5.76 30.97
C ILE A 106 11.96 -4.50 31.47
N GLY A 107 12.58 -3.89 32.48
CA GLY A 107 12.34 -2.47 32.75
C GLY A 107 12.61 -1.68 31.47
N GLU A 108 11.65 -0.82 31.12
CA GLU A 108 11.79 0.36 30.25
C GLU A 108 12.95 0.34 29.24
N LEU A 109 12.95 -0.65 28.35
CA LEU A 109 13.45 -0.39 27.01
C LEU A 109 12.25 0.11 26.23
N GLN A 110 12.10 1.44 26.24
CA GLN A 110 11.40 2.15 25.19
C GLN A 110 11.80 1.47 23.88
N LYS A 111 10.82 0.85 23.24
CA LYS A 111 10.99 0.37 21.88
C LYS A 111 11.24 1.63 21.08
N GLU A 112 12.51 1.99 20.92
CA GLU A 112 12.94 2.99 19.96
C GLU A 112 12.21 2.59 18.68
N GLU A 113 11.20 3.40 18.34
CA GLU A 113 10.73 3.43 16.98
C GLU A 113 11.98 3.79 16.20
N GLU A 114 12.64 2.79 15.62
CA GLU A 114 13.62 3.01 14.56
C GLU A 114 12.82 3.80 13.51
N VAL A 115 12.90 5.12 13.60
CA VAL A 115 12.47 6.07 12.59
C VAL A 115 13.37 5.72 11.43
N THR A 116 12.91 4.80 10.59
CA THR A 116 13.58 4.44 9.35
C THR A 116 13.85 5.76 8.66
N ALA A 117 15.13 6.14 8.58
CA ALA A 117 15.52 7.42 8.02
C ALA A 117 14.78 7.62 6.68
N PRO A 118 14.18 8.80 6.44
CA PRO A 118 13.50 9.06 5.19
C PRO A 118 14.49 8.80 4.06
N SER A 119 14.12 7.97 3.08
CA SER A 119 14.99 7.65 1.95
C SER A 119 15.48 8.95 1.29
N ASP A 120 16.74 9.03 0.85
CA ASP A 120 17.30 10.19 0.09
C ASP A 120 16.50 10.59 -1.17
N ILE A 121 15.48 9.80 -1.53
CA ILE A 121 14.60 9.92 -2.69
C ILE A 121 13.43 10.88 -2.42
N ILE A 122 13.17 11.29 -1.18
CA ILE A 122 12.15 12.29 -0.83
C ILE A 122 12.79 13.49 -0.11
N PRO A 123 12.19 14.70 -0.15
CA PRO A 123 12.63 15.78 0.71
C PRO A 123 12.50 15.40 2.19
N THR A 124 13.24 16.07 3.07
CA THR A 124 13.15 15.81 4.51
C THR A 124 11.77 16.24 5.02
N PRO A 125 10.95 15.31 5.53
CA PRO A 125 9.62 15.62 6.05
C PRO A 125 9.70 16.15 7.49
N ASN A 126 8.78 17.05 7.84
CA ASN A 126 8.47 17.38 9.22
C ASN A 126 7.45 16.35 9.76
N LEU A 127 7.87 15.54 10.74
CA LEU A 127 7.06 14.45 11.30
C LEU A 127 6.11 14.91 12.41
N GLU A 128 6.35 16.09 12.99
CA GLU A 128 5.65 16.55 14.20
C GLU A 128 4.42 17.40 13.90
N THR A 129 4.27 17.86 12.65
CA THR A 129 3.14 18.72 12.29
C THR A 129 1.83 17.94 12.18
N SER A 130 0.74 18.62 12.53
CA SER A 130 -0.64 18.17 12.32
C SER A 130 -1.27 18.75 11.04
N ASP A 131 -0.58 19.67 10.36
CA ASP A 131 -1.04 20.25 9.09
C ASP A 131 -0.36 19.53 7.90
N PRO A 132 -1.13 18.93 6.97
CA PRO A 132 -0.60 18.41 5.72
C PRO A 132 0.28 19.40 4.94
N SER A 133 0.04 20.72 5.10
CA SER A 133 0.78 21.73 4.37
C SER A 133 2.23 21.93 4.83
N GLU A 134 2.48 21.66 6.11
CA GLU A 134 3.77 21.85 6.76
C GLU A 134 4.65 20.59 6.76
N VAL A 135 4.09 19.44 6.35
CA VAL A 135 4.81 18.16 6.26
C VAL A 135 6.07 18.31 5.42
N TYR A 136 5.95 19.03 4.31
CA TYR A 136 7.07 19.35 3.44
C TYR A 136 7.19 20.87 3.35
N PRO A 137 7.96 21.52 4.26
CA PRO A 137 8.09 22.96 4.25
C PRO A 137 8.70 23.42 2.93
N ARG A 138 8.32 24.62 2.48
CA ARG A 138 8.76 25.18 1.19
C ARG A 138 10.27 25.14 1.02
N GLU A 139 11.04 25.37 2.08
CA GLU A 139 12.51 25.39 2.05
C GLU A 139 13.12 24.01 1.76
N ALA A 140 12.47 22.93 2.22
CA ALA A 140 12.91 21.56 1.98
C ALA A 140 12.65 21.14 0.52
N VAL A 141 11.63 21.72 -0.12
CA VAL A 141 11.29 21.45 -1.52
C VAL A 141 12.08 22.34 -2.48
N ILE A 142 12.12 23.64 -2.21
CA ILE A 142 12.76 24.68 -3.03
C ILE A 142 13.62 25.57 -2.12
N PRO A 143 14.96 25.52 -2.27
CA PRO A 143 15.87 26.38 -1.52
C PRO A 143 15.58 27.87 -1.69
N ASN A 144 15.87 28.67 -0.67
CA ASN A 144 15.59 30.12 -0.66
C ASN A 144 16.20 30.87 -1.86
N GLN A 145 17.42 30.52 -2.25
CA GLN A 145 18.10 31.12 -3.40
C GLN A 145 17.32 30.89 -4.70
N GLU A 146 16.86 29.66 -4.94
CA GLU A 146 16.04 29.32 -6.10
C GLU A 146 14.66 29.97 -6.04
N TRP A 147 14.04 29.99 -4.87
CA TRP A 147 12.73 30.61 -4.70
C TRP A 147 12.76 32.12 -5.01
N SER A 148 13.85 32.78 -4.65
CA SER A 148 14.06 34.21 -4.90
C SER A 148 14.30 34.53 -6.37
N SER A 149 14.91 33.62 -7.14
CA SER A 149 15.20 33.82 -8.57
C SER A 149 13.98 33.59 -9.48
N ILE A 150 12.91 32.98 -8.97
CA ILE A 150 11.66 32.82 -9.71
C ILE A 150 10.92 34.15 -9.81
N ASP A 151 10.90 34.74 -11.00
CA ASP A 151 10.03 35.86 -11.35
C ASP A 151 8.79 35.38 -12.13
N VAL A 152 7.61 35.63 -11.55
CA VAL A 152 6.30 35.31 -12.14
C VAL A 152 5.51 36.57 -12.49
N SER A 153 6.14 37.75 -12.40
CA SER A 153 5.45 39.03 -12.58
C SER A 153 4.77 39.11 -13.96
N GLN A 154 5.46 38.74 -15.04
CA GLN A 154 4.89 38.72 -16.38
C GLN A 154 3.65 37.82 -16.46
N MET A 155 3.74 36.59 -15.94
CA MET A 155 2.63 35.64 -15.92
C MET A 155 1.39 36.14 -15.14
N LEU A 156 1.61 36.96 -14.12
CA LEU A 156 0.53 37.51 -13.31
C LEU A 156 -0.16 38.72 -13.96
N HIS A 157 0.55 39.47 -14.81
CA HIS A 157 0.01 40.64 -15.53
C HIS A 157 -0.63 40.26 -16.88
N THR A 158 -0.16 39.19 -17.52
CA THR A 158 -0.74 38.72 -18.79
C THR A 158 -2.15 38.17 -18.57
N GLU A 159 -3.14 38.74 -19.25
CA GLU A 159 -4.54 38.29 -19.23
C GLU A 159 -4.77 37.08 -20.15
N ASP A 160 -4.11 37.06 -21.31
CA ASP A 160 -4.24 35.93 -22.25
C ASP A 160 -3.61 34.65 -21.69
N ASP A 161 -4.39 33.57 -21.70
CA ASP A 161 -3.98 32.26 -21.21
C ASP A 161 -2.85 31.66 -22.03
N LYS A 162 -2.87 31.86 -23.36
CA LYS A 162 -1.91 31.23 -24.27
C LYS A 162 -0.54 31.87 -24.13
N GLU A 163 -0.49 33.20 -24.06
CA GLU A 163 0.73 33.94 -23.74
C GLU A 163 1.26 33.60 -22.35
N ARG A 164 0.39 33.48 -21.34
CA ARG A 164 0.79 33.08 -19.97
C ARG A 164 1.49 31.72 -19.95
N ILE A 165 0.93 30.73 -20.66
CA ILE A 165 1.55 29.40 -20.83
C ILE A 165 2.88 29.51 -21.60
N GLY A 166 3.04 30.51 -22.46
CA GLY A 166 4.27 30.82 -23.17
C GLY A 166 5.46 31.11 -22.24
N TYR A 167 5.24 31.71 -21.07
CA TYR A 167 6.34 31.97 -20.13
C TYR A 167 6.81 30.72 -19.36
N LEU A 168 6.08 29.60 -19.42
CA LEU A 168 6.48 28.38 -18.74
C LEU A 168 7.61 27.66 -19.51
N PRO A 169 8.69 27.26 -18.82
CA PRO A 169 9.77 26.44 -19.38
C PRO A 169 9.31 25.13 -20.02
N SER A 170 8.33 24.44 -19.43
CA SER A 170 7.69 23.26 -20.02
C SER A 170 6.22 23.48 -20.31
N ARG A 171 5.81 23.25 -21.57
CA ARG A 171 4.46 23.54 -22.08
C ARG A 171 3.67 22.30 -22.49
N ARG A 172 4.27 21.10 -22.43
CA ARG A 172 3.68 19.86 -22.98
C ARG A 172 2.61 19.24 -22.09
N SER A 173 2.64 19.55 -20.79
CA SER A 173 1.71 19.01 -19.80
C SER A 173 0.37 19.73 -19.89
N PHE A 174 -0.69 19.00 -20.24
CA PHE A 174 -2.06 19.51 -20.21
C PHE A 174 -2.49 19.84 -18.78
N TRP A 175 -2.00 19.07 -17.80
CA TRP A 175 -2.28 19.34 -16.39
C TRP A 175 -1.74 20.71 -15.98
N VAL A 176 -0.48 21.03 -16.33
CA VAL A 176 0.15 22.32 -16.00
C VAL A 176 -0.58 23.48 -16.66
N GLN A 177 -1.01 23.32 -17.93
CA GLN A 177 -1.79 24.35 -18.63
C GLN A 177 -3.13 24.63 -17.92
N ASN A 178 -3.88 23.59 -17.59
CA ASN A 178 -5.15 23.73 -16.87
C ASN A 178 -4.96 24.31 -15.47
N LYS A 179 -3.90 23.89 -14.77
CA LYS A 179 -3.58 24.41 -13.44
C LYS A 179 -3.15 25.87 -13.49
N CYS A 180 -2.43 26.30 -14.52
CA CYS A 180 -2.07 27.71 -14.74
C CYS A 180 -3.31 28.61 -14.76
N ARG A 181 -4.35 28.21 -15.49
CA ARG A 181 -5.65 28.92 -15.55
C ARG A 181 -6.31 28.96 -14.18
N SER A 182 -6.36 27.82 -13.49
CA SER A 182 -6.95 27.72 -12.15
C SER A 182 -6.23 28.60 -11.12
N VAL A 183 -4.90 28.61 -11.14
CA VAL A 183 -4.07 29.44 -10.23
C VAL A 183 -4.26 30.93 -10.52
N TYR A 184 -4.38 31.32 -11.80
CA TYR A 184 -4.63 32.72 -12.15
C TYR A 184 -5.95 33.25 -11.58
N ASN A 185 -6.96 32.40 -11.43
CA ASN A 185 -8.28 32.77 -10.90
C ASN A 185 -8.35 32.79 -9.36
N ILE A 186 -7.24 32.54 -8.65
CA ILE A 186 -7.18 32.67 -7.19
C ILE A 186 -7.33 34.15 -6.80
N LYS A 187 -8.27 34.43 -5.89
CA LYS A 187 -8.59 35.79 -5.41
C LYS A 187 -7.49 36.39 -4.54
N ASP A 188 -6.91 35.59 -3.65
CA ASP A 188 -5.81 36.04 -2.80
C ASP A 188 -4.53 36.24 -3.63
N LYS A 189 -4.04 37.48 -3.66
CA LYS A 189 -2.84 37.87 -4.42
C LYS A 189 -1.59 37.15 -3.91
N ALA A 190 -1.47 36.94 -2.59
CA ALA A 190 -0.30 36.29 -2.00
C ALA A 190 -0.29 34.79 -2.35
N ALA A 191 -1.40 34.08 -2.11
CA ALA A 191 -1.53 32.68 -2.51
C ALA A 191 -1.38 32.50 -4.02
N LYS A 192 -1.98 33.36 -4.85
CA LYS A 192 -1.83 33.33 -6.32
C LYS A 192 -0.37 33.41 -6.74
N LYS A 193 0.40 34.36 -6.19
CA LYS A 193 1.84 34.51 -6.47
C LYS A 193 2.62 33.26 -6.06
N THR A 194 2.39 32.75 -4.85
CA THR A 194 3.07 31.56 -4.33
C THR A 194 2.76 30.30 -5.15
N GLN A 195 1.49 30.06 -5.47
CA GLN A 195 1.07 28.93 -6.31
C GLN A 195 1.63 29.03 -7.73
N MET A 196 1.72 30.25 -8.30
CA MET A 196 2.33 30.45 -9.61
C MET A 196 3.83 30.14 -9.59
N LYS A 197 4.55 30.48 -8.51
CA LYS A 197 5.96 30.10 -8.33
C LYS A 197 6.15 28.58 -8.25
N TYR A 198 5.29 27.87 -7.51
CA TYR A 198 5.31 26.40 -7.48
C TYR A 198 5.05 25.80 -8.86
N LEU A 199 4.10 26.34 -9.61
CA LEU A 199 3.77 25.87 -10.96
C LEU A 199 4.93 26.10 -11.93
N TYR A 200 5.57 27.26 -11.86
CA TYR A 200 6.74 27.59 -12.63
C TYR A 200 7.89 26.62 -12.32
N TYR A 201 8.18 26.38 -11.04
CA TYR A 201 9.22 25.45 -10.63
C TYR A 201 8.93 24.00 -11.06
N LEU A 202 7.67 23.55 -10.96
CA LEU A 202 7.23 22.26 -11.50
C LEU A 202 7.52 22.16 -13.00
N SER A 203 7.26 23.23 -13.76
CA SER A 203 7.55 23.23 -15.19
C SER A 203 9.07 23.14 -15.50
N CYS A 204 9.93 23.74 -14.67
CA CYS A 204 11.39 23.55 -14.75
C CYS A 204 11.78 22.09 -14.51
N LEU A 205 11.21 21.44 -13.49
CA LEU A 205 11.47 20.01 -13.22
C LEU A 205 11.02 19.11 -14.36
N LEU A 206 9.85 19.39 -14.96
CA LEU A 206 9.35 18.63 -16.11
C LEU A 206 10.23 18.80 -17.35
N GLN A 207 10.73 20.02 -17.61
CA GLN A 207 11.69 20.26 -18.69
C GLN A 207 12.99 19.49 -18.44
N PHE A 208 13.48 19.49 -17.19
CA PHE A 208 14.68 18.74 -16.81
C PHE A 208 14.47 17.23 -16.93
N LEU A 209 13.30 16.71 -16.54
CA LEU A 209 12.94 15.30 -16.71
C LEU A 209 12.93 14.88 -18.19
N ASP A 210 12.36 15.69 -19.07
CA ASP A 210 12.35 15.47 -20.52
C ASP A 210 13.79 15.50 -21.10
N PHE A 211 14.65 16.37 -20.56
CA PHE A 211 16.02 16.52 -21.02
C PHE A 211 17.01 15.51 -20.42
N ALA A 212 16.68 14.87 -19.29
CA ALA A 212 17.55 13.96 -18.55
C ALA A 212 18.28 12.91 -19.41
N PRO A 213 17.66 12.24 -20.41
CA PRO A 213 18.36 11.27 -21.27
C PRO A 213 19.47 11.87 -22.15
N ARG A 214 19.46 13.19 -22.36
CA ARG A 214 20.41 13.93 -23.20
C ARG A 214 21.49 14.63 -22.37
N LEU A 215 21.34 14.68 -21.04
CA LEU A 215 22.25 15.39 -20.14
C LEU A 215 23.69 14.90 -20.28
N SER A 216 23.90 13.59 -20.29
CA SER A 216 25.23 12.96 -20.44
C SER A 216 25.89 13.14 -21.81
N LYS A 217 25.13 13.63 -22.80
CA LYS A 217 25.59 13.89 -24.16
C LYS A 217 25.88 15.37 -24.42
N THR A 218 25.47 16.26 -23.51
CA THR A 218 25.54 17.71 -23.69
C THR A 218 26.73 18.28 -22.91
N ALA A 219 27.50 19.17 -23.52
CA ALA A 219 28.60 19.85 -22.84
C ALA A 219 28.05 20.88 -21.84
N ALA A 220 28.75 21.10 -20.73
CA ALA A 220 28.33 22.03 -19.69
C ALA A 220 28.08 23.45 -20.22
N ALA A 221 28.93 23.92 -21.14
CA ALA A 221 28.79 25.24 -21.79
C ALA A 221 27.50 25.39 -22.62
N GLU A 222 26.92 24.29 -23.11
CA GLU A 222 25.69 24.33 -23.91
C GLU A 222 24.43 24.20 -23.05
N LEU A 223 24.53 23.82 -21.78
CA LEU A 223 23.36 23.50 -20.95
C LEU A 223 22.41 24.69 -20.82
N THR A 224 22.90 25.88 -20.53
CA THR A 224 22.07 27.09 -20.39
C THR A 224 21.22 27.35 -21.65
N SER A 225 21.77 27.10 -22.84
CA SER A 225 21.04 27.28 -24.10
C SER A 225 19.89 26.28 -24.30
N LYS A 226 19.92 25.12 -23.63
CA LYS A 226 18.89 24.08 -23.72
C LYS A 226 17.73 24.30 -22.75
N PHE A 227 17.88 25.22 -21.79
CA PHE A 227 16.86 25.57 -20.81
C PHE A 227 16.43 27.04 -20.94
N PRO A 228 15.85 27.43 -22.10
CA PRO A 228 15.37 28.80 -22.29
C PRO A 228 14.29 29.11 -21.25
N GLY A 229 14.41 30.28 -20.63
CA GLY A 229 13.46 30.75 -19.63
C GLY A 229 13.59 30.11 -18.25
N VAL A 230 14.66 29.36 -17.96
CA VAL A 230 14.98 28.87 -16.60
C VAL A 230 16.15 29.68 -16.00
N PRO A 231 15.98 30.31 -14.83
CA PRO A 231 17.06 30.99 -14.11
C PRO A 231 18.25 30.06 -13.85
N GLN A 232 19.46 30.58 -14.00
CA GLN A 232 20.69 29.81 -13.82
C GLN A 232 20.77 29.17 -12.42
N GLN A 233 20.35 29.89 -11.38
CA GLN A 233 20.32 29.39 -10.00
C GLN A 233 19.46 28.12 -9.86
N ILE A 234 18.35 28.06 -10.58
CA ILE A 234 17.49 26.86 -10.59
C ILE A 234 18.20 25.75 -11.36
N LEU A 235 18.71 26.04 -12.56
CA LEU A 235 19.39 25.05 -13.38
C LEU A 235 20.57 24.38 -12.65
N ASP A 236 21.41 25.18 -12.00
CA ASP A 236 22.55 24.69 -11.21
C ASP A 236 22.06 23.79 -10.06
N GLY A 237 21.04 24.23 -9.31
CA GLY A 237 20.43 23.45 -8.25
C GLY A 237 19.81 22.13 -8.72
N LEU A 238 19.17 22.12 -9.90
CA LEU A 238 18.62 20.90 -10.51
C LEU A 238 19.71 19.91 -10.89
N ILE A 239 20.79 20.39 -11.51
CA ILE A 239 21.94 19.55 -11.86
C ILE A 239 22.57 18.97 -10.59
N THR A 240 22.80 19.78 -9.56
CA THR A 240 23.42 19.30 -8.31
C THR A 240 22.54 18.29 -7.56
N ARG A 241 21.22 18.46 -7.52
CA ARG A 241 20.32 17.57 -6.74
C ARG A 241 19.87 16.32 -7.48
N PHE A 242 19.72 16.40 -8.80
CA PHE A 242 19.07 15.36 -9.62
C PHE A 242 19.98 14.79 -10.70
N SER A 243 21.27 15.07 -10.66
CA SER A 243 22.26 14.38 -11.49
C SER A 243 23.48 13.97 -10.66
N GLU A 244 24.21 12.99 -11.16
CA GLU A 244 25.50 12.59 -10.62
C GLU A 244 26.59 12.92 -11.64
N GLN A 245 27.75 13.32 -11.14
CA GLN A 245 28.89 13.59 -11.98
C GLN A 245 29.48 12.26 -12.46
N SER A 246 29.50 12.07 -13.77
CA SER A 246 30.16 10.96 -14.46
C SER A 246 31.35 11.53 -15.23
N GLY A 247 32.49 11.65 -14.54
CA GLY A 247 33.70 12.29 -15.09
C GLY A 247 33.52 13.79 -15.31
N ARG A 248 33.65 14.27 -16.55
CA ARG A 248 33.44 15.68 -16.92
C ARG A 248 31.99 16.03 -17.27
N LYS A 249 31.05 15.07 -17.17
CA LYS A 249 29.65 15.22 -17.58
C LYS A 249 28.70 14.89 -16.45
N HIS A 250 27.46 15.31 -16.58
CA HIS A 250 26.38 14.98 -15.64
C HIS A 250 25.45 13.93 -16.24
N ALA A 251 25.04 12.95 -15.45
CA ALA A 251 24.10 11.93 -15.85
C ALA A 251 23.01 11.76 -14.79
N VAL A 252 21.78 11.54 -15.23
CA VAL A 252 20.67 11.19 -14.34
C VAL A 252 20.62 9.66 -14.23
N THR A 253 21.07 9.15 -13.09
CA THR A 253 20.99 7.74 -12.70
C THR A 253 19.55 7.32 -12.39
N GLU A 254 19.29 6.03 -12.23
CA GLU A 254 17.95 5.56 -11.85
C GLU A 254 17.52 6.08 -10.47
N LYS A 255 18.46 6.16 -9.51
CA LYS A 255 18.22 6.72 -8.17
C LYS A 255 17.87 8.20 -8.23
N THR A 256 18.66 9.01 -8.94
CA THR A 256 18.39 10.46 -9.08
C THR A 256 17.15 10.75 -9.91
N LYS A 257 16.82 9.91 -10.91
CA LYS A 257 15.55 9.98 -11.63
C LYS A 257 14.35 9.70 -10.72
N ALA A 258 14.45 8.67 -9.86
CA ALA A 258 13.40 8.39 -8.89
C ALA A 258 13.22 9.56 -7.91
N LYS A 259 14.33 10.17 -7.47
CA LYS A 259 14.34 11.38 -6.65
C LYS A 259 13.63 12.55 -7.35
N LEU A 260 14.00 12.85 -8.60
CA LEU A 260 13.36 13.88 -9.41
C LEU A 260 11.84 13.67 -9.53
N LEU A 261 11.43 12.42 -9.81
CA LEU A 261 10.00 12.08 -9.91
C LEU A 261 9.25 12.25 -8.58
N SER A 262 9.87 11.95 -7.44
CA SER A 262 9.28 12.22 -6.12
C SER A 262 9.06 13.71 -5.88
N TRP A 263 10.02 14.57 -6.23
CA TRP A 263 9.87 16.03 -6.13
C TRP A 263 8.74 16.55 -7.05
N ILE A 264 8.69 16.03 -8.28
CA ILE A 264 7.62 16.35 -9.23
C ILE A 264 6.24 15.95 -8.65
N CYS A 265 6.11 14.73 -8.13
CA CYS A 265 4.87 14.26 -7.50
C CYS A 265 4.47 15.12 -6.29
N LEU A 266 5.43 15.54 -5.48
CA LEU A 266 5.17 16.43 -4.34
C LEU A 266 4.65 17.81 -4.78
N LEU A 267 5.16 18.36 -5.88
CA LEU A 267 4.65 19.64 -6.39
C LEU A 267 3.25 19.52 -6.98
N TYR A 268 2.95 18.44 -7.72
CA TYR A 268 1.56 18.15 -8.11
C TYR A 268 0.64 18.10 -6.90
N LEU A 269 1.06 17.42 -5.84
CA LEU A 269 0.32 17.32 -4.59
C LEU A 269 0.10 18.68 -3.90
N THR A 270 1.15 19.50 -3.81
CA THR A 270 1.11 20.84 -3.20
C THR A 270 0.16 21.76 -3.96
N LEU A 271 0.23 21.75 -5.29
CA LEU A 271 -0.61 22.57 -6.15
C LEU A 271 -2.08 22.13 -6.12
N ASP A 272 -2.36 20.84 -5.91
CA ASP A 272 -3.74 20.30 -5.84
C ASP A 272 -4.33 20.23 -4.42
N GLY A 273 -3.75 20.98 -3.47
CA GLY A 273 -4.28 21.07 -2.11
C GLY A 273 -4.16 19.74 -1.35
N TYR A 274 -3.02 19.06 -1.52
CA TYR A 274 -2.66 17.84 -0.78
C TYR A 274 -3.56 16.62 -1.04
N SER A 275 -4.28 16.65 -2.17
CA SER A 275 -5.17 15.58 -2.61
C SER A 275 -5.21 15.46 -4.13
N VAL A 276 -4.64 14.40 -4.71
CA VAL A 276 -4.47 14.25 -6.16
C VAL A 276 -5.07 12.95 -6.68
N GLU A 277 -5.61 13.00 -7.89
CA GLU A 277 -6.02 11.80 -8.65
C GLU A 277 -4.79 11.19 -9.36
N VAL A 278 -4.40 10.00 -8.93
CA VAL A 278 -3.17 9.31 -9.40
C VAL A 278 -3.22 9.08 -10.91
N GLY A 279 -4.37 8.73 -11.47
CA GLY A 279 -4.55 8.50 -12.91
C GLY A 279 -4.25 9.72 -13.78
N ARG A 280 -4.62 10.93 -13.32
CA ARG A 280 -4.32 12.17 -14.05
C ARG A 280 -2.83 12.45 -14.12
N ILE A 281 -2.14 12.31 -12.99
CA ILE A 281 -0.69 12.51 -12.90
C ILE A 281 0.06 11.44 -13.70
N ALA A 282 -0.42 10.19 -13.65
CA ALA A 282 0.14 9.09 -14.43
C ALA A 282 0.05 9.33 -15.94
N LYS A 283 -1.09 9.84 -16.43
CA LYS A 283 -1.25 10.24 -17.85
C LYS A 283 -0.28 11.36 -18.22
N ASP A 284 -0.14 12.38 -17.37
CA ASP A 284 0.71 13.54 -17.64
C ASP A 284 2.20 13.17 -17.68
N LEU A 285 2.65 12.33 -16.75
CA LEU A 285 4.02 11.81 -16.69
C LEU A 285 4.29 10.67 -17.68
N LYS A 286 3.25 10.17 -18.37
CA LYS A 286 3.30 8.98 -19.24
C LYS A 286 3.85 7.75 -18.53
N MET A 287 3.34 7.50 -17.32
CA MET A 287 3.76 6.41 -16.43
C MET A 287 2.58 5.51 -16.06
N GLU A 288 2.88 4.30 -15.62
CA GLU A 288 1.87 3.40 -15.08
C GLU A 288 1.31 3.94 -13.74
N PRO A 289 -0.03 3.95 -13.53
CA PRO A 289 -0.64 4.44 -12.29
C PRO A 289 -0.13 3.76 -11.02
N ALA A 290 0.22 2.47 -11.09
CA ALA A 290 0.77 1.73 -9.95
C ALA A 290 2.14 2.27 -9.52
N LYS A 291 2.98 2.67 -10.48
CA LYS A 291 4.28 3.28 -10.22
C LYS A 291 4.13 4.67 -9.59
N VAL A 292 3.21 5.49 -10.11
CA VAL A 292 2.91 6.81 -9.53
C VAL A 292 2.33 6.68 -8.12
N ALA A 293 1.44 5.72 -7.88
CA ALA A 293 0.95 5.41 -6.54
C ALA A 293 2.09 5.03 -5.57
N THR A 294 3.16 4.42 -6.07
CA THR A 294 4.32 4.05 -5.24
C THR A 294 5.11 5.29 -4.81
N TYR A 295 5.33 6.27 -5.69
CA TYR A 295 5.92 7.56 -5.30
C TYR A 295 5.08 8.29 -4.25
N TYR A 296 3.76 8.33 -4.41
CA TYR A 296 2.89 8.95 -3.40
C TYR A 296 2.93 8.23 -2.05
N LYS A 297 3.01 6.89 -2.03
CA LYS A 297 3.22 6.14 -0.78
C LYS A 297 4.58 6.43 -0.15
N GLN A 298 5.63 6.61 -0.95
CA GLN A 298 6.95 7.00 -0.45
C GLN A 298 6.95 8.41 0.14
N LEU A 299 6.15 9.32 -0.42
CA LEU A 299 5.88 10.66 0.15
C LEU A 299 4.95 10.62 1.38
N GLY A 300 4.54 9.44 1.85
CA GLY A 300 3.67 9.28 3.01
C GLY A 300 2.19 9.58 2.77
N CYS A 301 1.76 9.67 1.51
CA CYS A 301 0.35 9.80 1.18
C CYS A 301 -0.39 8.48 1.35
N ASN A 302 -1.64 8.57 1.82
CA ASN A 302 -2.57 7.46 1.80
C ASN A 302 -3.22 7.38 0.40
N VAL A 303 -2.91 6.31 -0.33
CA VAL A 303 -3.49 6.06 -1.67
C VAL A 303 -4.76 5.22 -1.50
N LYS A 304 -5.92 5.86 -1.55
CA LYS A 304 -7.22 5.24 -1.39
C LYS A 304 -7.82 4.88 -2.75
N LEU A 305 -8.45 3.71 -2.80
CA LEU A 305 -9.37 3.32 -3.87
C LEU A 305 -10.78 3.74 -3.45
N ALA A 306 -11.60 4.20 -4.40
CA ALA A 306 -13.01 4.48 -4.12
C ALA A 306 -13.70 3.25 -3.51
N THR A 307 -14.39 3.46 -2.40
CA THR A 307 -15.16 2.42 -1.69
C THR A 307 -16.31 1.91 -2.56
N PRO A 308 -16.88 0.72 -2.31
CA PRO A 308 -18.04 0.23 -3.06
C PRO A 308 -19.20 1.24 -3.11
N ALA A 309 -19.52 1.90 -1.99
CA ALA A 309 -20.56 2.92 -1.91
C ALA A 309 -20.24 4.18 -2.74
N GLU A 310 -18.98 4.65 -2.71
CA GLU A 310 -18.55 5.78 -3.55
C GLU A 310 -18.56 5.42 -5.04
N ARG A 311 -18.25 4.17 -5.39
CA ARG A 311 -18.29 3.67 -6.78
C ARG A 311 -19.72 3.58 -7.31
N GLU A 312 -20.65 3.10 -6.50
CA GLU A 312 -22.08 3.08 -6.83
C GLU A 312 -22.64 4.50 -6.97
N ALA A 313 -22.28 5.43 -6.07
CA ALA A 313 -22.69 6.83 -6.16
C ALA A 313 -22.11 7.57 -7.38
N GLN A 314 -20.91 7.19 -7.83
CA GLN A 314 -20.25 7.76 -9.01
C GLN A 314 -20.57 7.03 -10.32
N GLY A 315 -21.28 5.89 -10.25
CA GLY A 315 -21.59 5.06 -11.41
C GLY A 315 -20.36 4.45 -12.10
N ILE A 316 -19.26 4.24 -11.37
CA ILE A 316 -17.98 3.77 -11.93
C ILE A 316 -17.71 2.29 -11.63
N THR A 317 -17.10 1.60 -12.58
CA THR A 317 -16.69 0.20 -12.45
C THR A 317 -15.48 0.03 -11.53
N LEU A 318 -15.19 -1.21 -11.09
CA LEU A 318 -13.97 -1.51 -10.31
C LEU A 318 -12.69 -1.17 -11.09
N ALA A 319 -12.69 -1.36 -12.41
CA ALA A 319 -11.55 -1.06 -13.27
C ALA A 319 -11.29 0.46 -13.35
N GLU A 320 -12.35 1.25 -13.52
CA GLU A 320 -12.28 2.73 -13.53
C GLU A 320 -11.89 3.28 -12.17
N ALA A 321 -12.41 2.72 -11.08
CA ALA A 321 -11.97 3.07 -9.74
C ALA A 321 -10.47 2.82 -9.54
N GLY A 322 -9.92 1.76 -10.16
CA GLY A 322 -8.48 1.48 -10.17
C GLY A 322 -7.65 2.61 -10.79
N GLN A 323 -8.19 3.30 -11.80
CA GLN A 323 -7.58 4.45 -12.46
C GLN A 323 -7.79 5.74 -11.65
N MET A 324 -8.92 5.86 -10.95
CA MET A 324 -9.31 7.03 -10.15
C MET A 324 -8.84 6.95 -8.68
N ARG A 325 -7.75 6.21 -8.41
CA ARG A 325 -7.14 6.19 -7.07
C ARG A 325 -6.76 7.61 -6.67
N ARG A 326 -7.05 7.97 -5.42
CA ARG A 326 -6.75 9.28 -4.86
C ARG A 326 -5.65 9.16 -3.83
N ALA A 327 -4.55 9.89 -4.03
CA ALA A 327 -3.50 10.03 -3.05
C ALA A 327 -3.76 11.27 -2.20
N VAL A 328 -3.84 11.09 -0.88
CA VAL A 328 -4.13 12.17 0.08
C VAL A 328 -3.04 12.20 1.13
N MET A 329 -2.47 13.37 1.39
CA MET A 329 -1.55 13.57 2.50
C MET A 329 -2.35 13.77 3.79
N VAL A 330 -2.01 13.02 4.83
CA VAL A 330 -2.62 13.13 6.16
C VAL A 330 -1.47 13.28 7.14
N ALA A 331 -1.51 14.37 7.93
CA ALA A 331 -0.58 14.62 9.00
C ALA A 331 -1.12 14.05 10.33
N PRO A 332 -0.28 13.50 11.22
CA PRO A 332 1.16 13.27 11.05
C PRO A 332 1.44 12.15 10.04
N VAL A 333 2.53 12.30 9.28
CA VAL A 333 2.84 11.40 8.17
C VAL A 333 3.38 10.06 8.65
N LYS A 334 2.85 8.98 8.07
CA LYS A 334 3.29 7.62 8.34
C LYS A 334 3.96 7.03 7.09
N PHE A 335 5.26 6.78 7.18
CA PHE A 335 6.00 6.14 6.09
C PHE A 335 5.77 4.62 6.09
N PRO A 336 5.66 4.00 4.90
CA PRO A 336 5.55 2.56 4.80
C PRO A 336 6.84 1.91 5.33
N LYS A 337 6.71 0.99 6.29
CA LYS A 337 7.83 0.21 6.81
C LYS A 337 8.53 -0.50 5.64
N THR A 338 9.80 -0.22 5.42
CA THR A 338 10.62 -0.94 4.44
C THR A 338 10.67 -2.40 4.86
N LYS A 339 10.11 -3.30 4.02
CA LYS A 339 10.24 -4.74 4.25
C LYS A 339 11.72 -5.11 4.08
N ARG A 340 12.47 -5.23 5.17
CA ARG A 340 13.81 -5.84 5.16
C ARG A 340 13.65 -7.24 4.55
N ARG A 341 14.15 -7.46 3.33
CA ARG A 341 14.34 -8.81 2.81
C ARG A 341 15.34 -9.48 3.74
N GLY A 342 14.97 -10.63 4.29
CA GLY A 342 15.90 -11.44 5.09
C GLY A 342 17.18 -11.72 4.28
N PRO A 343 18.32 -11.93 4.95
CA PRO A 343 19.61 -12.09 4.29
C PRO A 343 19.54 -13.21 3.25
N ALA A 344 20.13 -12.96 2.08
CA ALA A 344 20.28 -13.97 1.04
C ALA A 344 21.16 -15.09 1.61
N GLN A 345 20.63 -16.32 1.67
CA GLN A 345 21.43 -17.50 1.98
C GLN A 345 22.32 -17.78 0.76
N HIS A 346 23.64 -17.69 0.96
CA HIS A 346 24.65 -18.23 0.05
C HIS A 346 24.80 -19.74 0.28
#